data_AF-R5LK71-F1
#
_entry.id   AF-R5LK71-F1
#
_cell.length_a   1.000
_cell.length_b   1.000
_cell.length_c   1.000
_cell.angle_alpha   90.00
_cell.angle_beta   90.00
_cell.angle_gamma   90.00
#
_symmetry.space_group_name_H-M   'P 1'
#
loop_
_entity.id
_entity.type
_entity.pdbx_description
1 polymer ?
#
loop_
_entity_poly.entity_id
_entity_poly.type
_entity_poly.pdbx_seq_one_letter_code
_entity_poly.pdbx_strand_id
1 'polypeptide(L)'
;MKEVIVFIVCFLIVLFFYEMIFVVPMKKYRANKGKKKKEKKELAEIRYLVYKYKLDLKKVNYNQLLQIVALTSSLDITIIVTIISFIDSYLLSLLLCLVLVIPIIMISYWLVFRFYKKRGMIKDV
;
A
#
# COMPACT_ATOMS: atom_id res chain seq x y z
N MET A 1 15.32 -22.10 2.09
CA MET A 1 14.48 -22.18 0.86
C MET A 1 13.00 -22.27 1.18
N LYS A 2 12.54 -23.19 2.05
CA LYS A 2 11.11 -23.31 2.41
C LYS A 2 10.48 -22.00 2.91
N GLU A 3 11.10 -21.32 3.87
CA GLU A 3 10.58 -20.04 4.38
C GLU A 3 10.48 -18.93 3.33
N VAL A 4 11.45 -18.86 2.41
CA VAL A 4 11.43 -17.88 1.31
C VAL A 4 10.29 -18.20 0.33
N ILE A 5 10.04 -19.48 0.06
CA ILE A 5 8.91 -19.89 -0.79
C ILE A 5 7.58 -19.55 -0.10
N VAL A 6 7.45 -19.83 1.20
CA VAL A 6 6.25 -19.48 1.98
C VAL A 6 6.02 -17.97 1.98
N PHE A 7 7.07 -17.17 2.18
CA PHE A 7 7.02 -15.71 2.09
C PHE A 7 6.51 -15.25 0.73
N ILE A 8 7.10 -15.76 -0.37
CA ILE A 8 6.71 -15.38 -1.73
C ILE A 8 5.26 -15.76 -2.02
N VAL A 9 4.84 -16.97 -1.64
CA VAL A 9 3.46 -17.44 -1.84
C VAL A 9 2.49 -16.59 -1.02
N CYS A 10 2.81 -16.31 0.25
CA CYS A 10 2.00 -15.44 1.11
C CYS A 10 1.86 -14.04 0.50
N PHE A 11 2.98 -13.46 0.03
CA PHE A 11 2.99 -12.18 -0.67
C PHE A 11 2.10 -12.19 -1.91
N LEU A 12 2.20 -13.20 -2.76
CA LEU A 12 1.37 -13.31 -3.97
C LEU A 12 -0.13 -13.44 -3.63
N ILE A 13 -0.47 -14.21 -2.60
CA ILE A 13 -1.86 -14.35 -2.13
C ILE A 13 -2.38 -13.00 -1.62
N VAL A 14 -1.65 -12.33 -0.73
CA VAL A 14 -2.05 -11.02 -0.18
C VAL A 14 -2.17 -9.99 -1.30
N LEU A 15 -1.21 -9.95 -2.22
CA LEU A 15 -1.24 -9.07 -3.39
C LEU A 15 -2.49 -9.32 -4.24
N PHE A 16 -2.79 -10.58 -4.56
CA PHE A 16 -3.97 -10.95 -5.34
C PHE A 16 -5.27 -10.49 -4.69
N PHE A 17 -5.44 -10.72 -3.39
CA PHE A 17 -6.61 -10.24 -2.66
C PHE A 17 -6.68 -8.72 -2.61
N TYR A 18 -5.56 -8.05 -2.35
CA TYR A 18 -5.52 -6.59 -2.33
C TYR A 18 -5.89 -6.00 -3.70
N GLU A 19 -5.39 -6.59 -4.79
CA GLU A 19 -5.73 -6.19 -6.14
C GLU A 19 -7.23 -6.36 -6.43
N MET A 20 -7.79 -7.50 -6.07
CA MET A 20 -9.20 -7.81 -6.31
C MET A 20 -10.14 -6.92 -5.49
N ILE A 21 -9.82 -6.65 -4.22
CA ILE A 21 -10.67 -5.93 -3.28
C ILE A 21 -10.52 -4.41 -3.42
N PHE A 22 -9.30 -3.90 -3.62
CA PHE A 22 -9.04 -2.45 -3.63
C PHE A 22 -8.76 -1.92 -5.03
N VAL A 23 -7.87 -2.55 -5.79
CA VAL A 23 -7.39 -2.01 -7.07
C VAL A 23 -8.47 -2.10 -8.16
N VAL A 24 -9.09 -3.26 -8.35
CA VAL A 24 -10.10 -3.47 -9.40
C VAL A 24 -11.32 -2.55 -9.22
N PRO A 25 -11.92 -2.44 -8.01
CA PRO A 25 -13.03 -1.51 -7.80
C PRO A 25 -12.62 -0.06 -8.01
N MET A 26 -11.40 0.31 -7.61
CA MET A 26 -10.90 1.68 -7.77
C MET A 26 -10.63 2.05 -9.23
N LYS A 27 -10.09 1.12 -10.03
CA LYS A 27 -9.94 1.28 -11.49
C LYS A 27 -11.31 1.46 -12.16
N LYS A 28 -12.29 0.59 -11.83
CA LYS A 28 -13.67 0.68 -12.35
C LYS A 28 -14.36 2.00 -11.96
N TYR A 29 -14.19 2.42 -10.70
CA TYR A 29 -14.75 3.68 -10.21
C TYR A 29 -14.19 4.88 -10.98
N ARG A 30 -12.88 4.93 -11.23
CA ARG A 30 -12.23 6.04 -11.93
C ARG A 30 -12.59 6.07 -13.43
N ALA A 31 -12.72 4.91 -14.08
CA ALA A 31 -13.21 4.81 -15.45
C ALA A 31 -14.65 5.35 -15.60
N ASN A 32 -15.50 5.11 -14.60
CA ASN A 32 -16.89 5.58 -14.59
C ASN A 32 -17.07 7.02 -14.08
N LYS A 33 -16.00 7.70 -13.65
CA LYS A 33 -16.04 9.04 -13.04
C LYS A 33 -16.51 10.13 -14.02
N GLY A 34 -16.45 9.89 -15.33
CA GLY A 34 -17.06 10.76 -16.34
C GLY A 34 -18.59 10.82 -16.29
N LYS A 35 -19.27 9.87 -15.61
CA LYS A 35 -20.74 9.77 -15.63
C LYS A 35 -21.46 10.23 -14.35
N LYS A 36 -20.77 10.40 -13.21
CA LYS A 36 -21.40 10.85 -11.95
C LYS A 36 -20.45 11.72 -11.13
N LYS A 37 -20.86 12.97 -10.83
CA LYS A 37 -20.25 13.89 -9.85
C LYS A 37 -20.32 13.33 -8.42
N LYS A 38 -19.68 12.19 -8.14
CA LYS A 38 -19.53 11.66 -6.78
C LYS A 38 -18.13 11.93 -6.26
N GLU A 39 -18.06 12.23 -4.96
CA GLU A 39 -16.88 12.62 -4.18
C GLU A 39 -15.65 11.76 -4.49
N LYS A 40 -14.46 12.35 -4.35
CA LYS A 40 -13.18 11.65 -4.55
C LYS A 40 -13.02 10.50 -3.53
N LYS A 41 -13.53 9.32 -3.87
CA LYS A 41 -13.18 8.09 -3.17
C LYS A 41 -11.73 7.79 -3.55
N GLU A 42 -10.81 7.91 -2.60
CA GLU A 42 -9.39 7.59 -2.76
C GLU A 42 -9.00 6.62 -1.66
N LEU A 43 -8.00 5.76 -1.92
CA LEU A 43 -7.45 4.87 -0.90
C LEU A 43 -6.79 5.70 0.21
N ALA A 44 -6.86 5.22 1.45
CA ALA A 44 -6.32 5.94 2.60
C ALA A 44 -4.81 6.20 2.46
N GLU A 45 -4.10 5.26 1.85
CA GLU A 45 -2.67 5.29 1.58
C GLU A 45 -2.30 6.34 0.53
N ILE A 46 -3.13 6.48 -0.51
CA ILE A 46 -2.98 7.56 -1.51
C ILE A 46 -3.25 8.91 -0.85
N ARG A 47 -4.30 9.01 -0.04
CA ARG A 47 -4.62 10.23 0.71
C ARG A 47 -3.47 10.62 1.66
N TYR A 48 -2.84 9.63 2.31
CA TYR A 48 -1.67 9.84 3.14
C TYR A 48 -0.48 10.38 2.33
N LEU A 49 -0.18 9.80 1.17
CA LEU A 49 0.87 10.31 0.27
C LEU A 49 0.59 11.74 -0.22
N VAL A 50 -0.66 12.07 -0.52
CA VAL A 50 -1.04 13.42 -0.96
C VAL A 50 -0.94 14.43 0.18
N TYR A 51 -1.44 14.08 1.37
CA TYR A 51 -1.49 15.02 2.49
C TYR A 51 -0.12 15.22 3.14
N LYS A 52 0.57 14.13 3.48
CA LYS A 52 1.87 14.19 4.19
C LYS A 52 3.01 14.58 3.26
N TYR A 53 3.03 14.03 2.05
CA TYR A 53 4.16 14.15 1.14
C TYR A 53 3.88 15.02 -0.10
N LYS A 54 2.70 15.66 -0.16
CA LYS A 54 2.30 16.58 -1.23
C LYS A 54 2.41 15.99 -2.64
N LEU A 55 2.14 14.69 -2.77
CA LEU A 55 2.16 13.99 -4.05
C LEU A 55 1.19 14.64 -5.05
N ASP A 56 1.67 14.96 -6.26
CA ASP A 56 0.85 15.57 -7.28
C ASP A 56 0.13 14.53 -8.15
N LEU A 57 -1.14 14.23 -7.78
CA LEU A 57 -1.99 13.31 -8.54
C LEU A 57 -2.28 13.75 -9.99
N LYS A 58 -1.96 14.99 -10.39
CA LYS A 58 -2.06 15.43 -11.79
C LYS A 58 -0.88 14.96 -12.63
N LYS A 59 0.32 14.89 -12.04
CA LYS A 59 1.55 14.44 -12.71
C LYS A 59 1.72 12.92 -12.65
N VAL A 60 1.18 12.29 -11.61
CA VAL A 60 1.31 10.84 -11.40
C VAL A 60 0.26 10.06 -12.20
N ASN A 61 0.69 9.01 -12.89
CA ASN A 61 -0.24 8.02 -13.42
C ASN A 61 -0.89 7.25 -12.26
N TYR A 62 -2.17 7.52 -12.02
CA TYR A 62 -2.93 6.91 -10.92
C TYR A 62 -3.02 5.38 -10.99
N ASN A 63 -3.06 4.78 -12.18
CA ASN A 63 -3.09 3.32 -12.30
C ASN A 63 -1.76 2.73 -11.85
N GLN A 64 -0.64 3.38 -12.19
CA GLN A 64 0.67 3.00 -11.71
C GLN A 64 0.78 3.23 -10.19
N LEU A 65 0.27 4.35 -9.68
CA LEU A 65 0.25 4.63 -8.24
C LEU A 65 -0.53 3.57 -7.46
N LEU A 66 -1.71 3.18 -7.95
CA LEU A 66 -2.50 2.11 -7.34
C LEU A 66 -1.73 0.79 -7.27
N GLN A 67 -0.97 0.46 -8.31
CA GLN A 67 -0.17 -0.75 -8.37
C GLN A 67 1.02 -0.69 -7.40
N ILE A 68 1.70 0.45 -7.32
CA ILE A 68 2.78 0.66 -6.35
C ILE A 68 2.23 0.57 -4.91
N VAL A 69 1.09 1.19 -4.65
CA VAL A 69 0.42 1.12 -3.34
C VAL A 69 0.02 -0.33 -3.01
N ALA A 70 -0.56 -1.06 -3.96
CA ALA A 70 -0.93 -2.46 -3.76
C ALA A 70 0.29 -3.32 -3.41
N LEU A 71 1.38 -3.18 -4.17
CA LEU A 71 2.62 -3.89 -3.95
C LEU A 71 3.27 -3.53 -2.61
N THR A 72 3.21 -2.25 -2.23
CA THR A 72 3.77 -1.76 -0.96
C THR A 72 2.95 -2.28 0.22
N SER A 73 1.63 -2.13 0.19
CA SER A 73 0.75 -2.60 1.27
C SER A 73 0.76 -4.12 1.41
N SER A 74 0.80 -4.88 0.30
CA SER A 74 0.90 -6.34 0.38
C SER A 74 2.24 -6.78 0.97
N LEU A 75 3.33 -6.09 0.63
CA LEU A 75 4.65 -6.32 1.22
C LEU A 75 4.66 -6.00 2.72
N ASP A 76 4.06 -4.88 3.14
CA ASP A 76 3.95 -4.51 4.56
C ASP A 76 3.25 -5.61 5.36
N ILE A 77 2.09 -6.08 4.86
CA ILE A 77 1.33 -7.17 5.49
C ILE A 77 2.15 -8.45 5.55
N THR A 78 2.80 -8.87 4.46
CA THR A 78 3.59 -10.11 4.45
C THR A 78 4.78 -10.02 5.41
N ILE A 79 5.49 -8.89 5.46
CA ILE A 79 6.59 -8.70 6.42
C ILE A 79 6.07 -8.83 7.85
N ILE A 80 4.96 -8.17 8.19
CA ILE A 80 4.36 -8.24 9.52
C ILE A 80 4.00 -9.69 9.85
N VAL A 81 3.28 -10.38 8.95
CA VAL A 81 2.85 -11.78 9.11
C VAL A 81 4.05 -12.71 9.32
N THR A 82 5.13 -12.52 8.56
CA THR A 82 6.35 -13.32 8.71
C THR A 82 7.05 -13.06 10.03
N ILE A 83 7.11 -11.81 10.51
CA ILE A 83 7.72 -11.50 11.80
C ILE A 83 6.90 -12.13 12.94
N ILE A 84 5.57 -11.99 12.91
CA ILE A 84 4.71 -12.53 13.98
C ILE A 84 4.65 -14.06 13.96
N SER A 85 4.88 -14.71 12.81
CA SER A 85 4.89 -16.19 12.73
C SER A 85 6.06 -16.84 13.47
N PHE A 86 7.09 -16.07 13.82
CA PHE A 86 8.18 -16.55 14.67
C PHE A 86 7.86 -16.49 16.17
N ILE A 87 6.67 -16.00 16.55
CA ILE A 87 6.25 -15.86 17.94
C ILE A 87 5.14 -16.86 18.26
N ASP A 88 5.42 -17.78 19.17
CA ASP A 88 4.47 -18.85 19.55
C ASP A 88 3.28 -18.33 20.37
N SER A 89 3.48 -17.27 21.15
CA SER A 89 2.42 -16.71 21.99
C SER A 89 1.45 -15.85 21.19
N TYR A 90 0.18 -16.28 21.13
CA TYR A 90 -0.90 -15.56 20.46
C TYR A 90 -1.11 -14.12 20.96
N LEU A 91 -1.04 -13.92 22.28
CA LEU A 91 -1.17 -12.57 22.87
C LEU A 91 -0.01 -11.67 22.47
N LEU A 92 1.21 -12.21 22.49
CA LEU A 92 2.42 -11.45 22.15
C LEU A 92 2.46 -11.12 20.65
N SER A 93 2.06 -12.06 19.78
CA SER A 93 2.01 -11.84 18.33
C SER A 93 0.99 -10.76 17.95
N LEU A 94 -0.15 -10.71 18.63
CA LEU A 94 -1.16 -9.67 18.45
C LEU A 94 -0.65 -8.28 18.87
N LEU A 95 0.01 -8.20 20.03
CA LEU A 95 0.61 -6.95 20.53
C LEU A 95 1.72 -6.46 19.59
N LEU A 96 2.58 -7.39 19.15
CA LEU A 96 3.66 -7.11 18.20
C LEU A 96 3.12 -6.61 16.86
N CYS A 97 2.06 -7.23 16.34
CA CYS A 97 1.40 -6.78 15.11
C CYS A 97 0.98 -5.31 15.21
N LEU A 98 0.29 -4.94 16.30
CA LEU A 98 -0.19 -3.57 16.50
C LEU A 98 0.96 -2.56 16.54
N VAL A 99 2.06 -2.90 17.22
CA VAL A 99 3.25 -2.04 17.33
C VAL A 99 4.01 -1.94 16.00
N LEU A 100 4.12 -3.03 15.24
CA LEU A 100 4.91 -3.10 14.01
C LEU A 100 4.23 -2.46 12.79
N VAL A 101 2.90 -2.44 12.74
CA VAL A 101 2.15 -1.86 11.62
C VAL A 101 2.55 -0.41 11.37
N ILE A 102 2.65 0.40 12.43
CA ILE A 102 2.96 1.84 12.31
C ILE A 102 4.34 2.11 11.69
N PRO A 103 5.46 1.61 12.26
CA PRO A 103 6.78 1.88 11.71
C PRO A 103 6.98 1.30 10.31
N ILE A 104 6.44 0.11 10.02
CA ILE A 104 6.57 -0.53 8.70
C ILE A 104 5.90 0.33 7.62
N ILE A 105 4.64 0.72 7.83
CA ILE A 105 3.92 1.60 6.89
C ILE A 105 4.66 2.94 6.75
N MET A 106 5.16 3.52 7.85
CA MET A 106 5.90 4.78 7.77
C MET A 106 7.15 4.70 6.88
N ILE A 107 7.95 3.65 7.03
CA ILE A 107 9.17 3.42 6.26
C ILE A 107 8.83 3.13 4.79
N SER A 108 7.87 2.23 4.55
CA SER A 108 7.48 1.81 3.21
C SER A 108 6.93 2.98 2.38
N TYR A 109 6.03 3.79 2.96
CA TYR A 109 5.51 4.96 2.25
C TYR A 109 6.50 6.12 2.14
N TRP A 110 7.51 6.18 3.01
CA TRP A 110 8.65 7.08 2.81
C TRP A 110 9.50 6.68 1.59
N LEU A 111 9.69 5.38 1.35
CA LEU A 111 10.35 4.88 0.12
C LEU A 111 9.55 5.23 -1.13
N VAL A 112 8.23 5.01 -1.11
CA VAL A 112 7.33 5.38 -2.22
C VAL A 112 7.42 6.88 -2.50
N PHE A 113 7.39 7.71 -1.46
CA PHE A 113 7.62 9.15 -1.58
C PHE A 113 8.95 9.47 -2.26
N ARG A 114 10.05 8.87 -1.80
CA ARG A 114 11.40 9.14 -2.34
C ARG A 114 11.50 8.78 -3.81
N PHE A 115 10.83 7.69 -4.22
CA PHE A 115 10.72 7.30 -5.63
C PHE A 115 10.03 8.37 -6.48
N TYR A 116 8.89 8.90 -6.01
CA TYR A 116 8.17 9.96 -6.71
C TYR A 116 8.86 11.32 -6.65
N LYS A 117 9.60 11.61 -5.57
CA LYS A 117 10.44 12.82 -5.44
C LYS A 117 11.50 12.89 -6.52
N LYS A 118 12.22 11.78 -6.72
CA LYS A 118 13.26 11.68 -7.77
C LYS A 118 12.71 11.92 -9.17
N ARG A 119 11.40 11.74 -9.38
CA ARG A 119 10.72 11.94 -10.66
C ARG A 119 10.05 13.32 -10.79
N GLY A 120 10.23 14.23 -9.84
CA GLY A 120 9.63 15.57 -9.90
C GLY A 120 8.10 15.59 -9.80
N MET A 121 7.51 14.55 -9.22
CA MET A 121 6.05 14.36 -9.12
C MET A 121 5.46 14.87 -7.79
N ILE A 122 6.24 15.65 -7.04
CA ILE A 122 5.80 16.32 -5.81
C ILE A 122 5.52 17.77 -6.14
N LYS A 123 4.54 18.37 -5.45
CA LYS A 123 4.30 19.80 -5.57
C LYS A 123 5.43 20.56 -4.89
N ASP A 124 6.09 21.45 -5.62
CA ASP A 124 6.89 22.51 -5.03
C ASP A 124 5.93 23.43 -4.28
N VAL A 125 6.13 23.56 -2.97
CA VAL A 125 5.35 24.46 -2.11
C VAL A 125 6.34 25.29 -1.30
#